data_AF-A0A482Z289-F1
#
_entry.id   AF-A0A482Z289-F1
#
_cell.length_a   1.000
_cell.length_b   1.000
_cell.length_c   1.000
_cell.angle_alpha   90.00
_cell.angle_beta   90.00
_cell.angle_gamma   90.00
#
_symmetry.space_group_name_H-M   'P 1'
#
loop_
_entity.id
_entity.type
_entity.pdbx_description
1 polymer ?
#
loop_
_entity_poly.entity_id
_entity_poly.type
_entity_poly.pdbx_seq_one_letter_code
_entity_poly.pdbx_strand_id
1 'polypeptide(L)'
;MDRSVNGPIPLGRYRSFKKTKQQKRADKIEALANEIKLSRAALDNNPNPVALVAFTPEQEIPKITFNDPDPFTEFTFSNQVTAKLAIATELGVPLAKLTKEQLDFINDVLSGTLVKKIIFEQIYTFFNSPKKGKQHVK
;
A
#
# COMPACT_ATOMS: atom_id res chain seq x y z
N MET A 1 -67.68 -2.53 39.74
CA MET A 1 -67.57 -1.10 40.08
C MET A 1 -66.15 -0.65 39.79
N ASP A 2 -66.04 0.32 38.89
CA ASP A 2 -64.85 0.90 38.29
C ASP A 2 -64.09 1.81 39.29
N ARG A 3 -62.75 1.81 39.30
CA ARG A 3 -61.93 2.72 40.13
C ARG A 3 -60.95 3.49 39.25
N SER A 4 -61.29 4.78 39.12
CA SER A 4 -60.65 5.82 38.34
C SER A 4 -59.12 5.84 38.36
N VAL A 5 -58.53 5.80 37.16
CA VAL A 5 -57.12 6.07 36.89
C VAL A 5 -56.99 7.55 36.49
N ASN A 6 -57.08 8.49 37.43
CA ASN A 6 -56.94 9.93 37.15
C ASN A 6 -56.31 10.68 38.34
N GLY A 7 -55.00 10.58 38.48
CA GLY A 7 -54.20 11.50 39.30
C GLY A 7 -53.72 12.71 38.49
N PRO A 8 -53.31 13.82 39.11
CA PRO A 8 -52.85 15.03 38.41
C PRO A 8 -51.66 14.73 37.49
N ILE A 9 -51.72 15.18 36.24
CA ILE A 9 -50.60 15.07 35.28
C ILE A 9 -49.43 15.90 35.83
N PRO A 10 -48.24 15.32 36.05
CA PRO A 10 -47.10 16.06 36.57
C PRO A 10 -46.61 17.09 35.54
N LEU A 11 -46.95 18.36 35.76
CA LEU A 11 -46.45 19.48 34.97
C LEU A 11 -44.94 19.64 35.22
N GLY A 12 -44.15 19.70 34.14
CA GLY A 12 -42.69 19.86 34.20
C GLY A 12 -41.88 18.55 34.22
N ARG A 13 -42.52 17.37 34.19
CA ARG A 13 -41.83 16.07 34.06
C ARG A 13 -41.98 15.52 32.65
N TYR A 14 -41.42 16.22 31.67
CA TYR A 14 -41.33 15.69 30.31
C TYR A 14 -40.20 14.64 30.24
N ARG A 15 -40.44 13.57 29.47
CA ARG A 15 -39.38 12.60 29.15
C ARG A 15 -38.28 13.32 28.35
N SER A 16 -37.03 13.19 28.77
CA SER A 16 -35.92 13.65 27.94
C SER A 16 -35.82 12.76 26.70
N PHE A 17 -35.46 13.36 25.57
CA PHE A 17 -35.21 12.58 24.35
C PHE A 17 -33.96 11.71 24.54
N LYS A 18 -34.00 10.49 23.99
CA LYS A 18 -32.82 9.62 23.99
C LYS A 18 -31.67 10.31 23.25
N LYS A 19 -30.47 10.28 23.83
CA LYS A 19 -29.27 10.83 23.18
C LYS A 19 -29.07 10.22 21.79
N THR A 20 -28.77 11.07 20.81
CA THR A 20 -28.48 10.65 19.44
C THR A 20 -27.13 9.92 19.38
N LYS A 21 -26.84 9.22 18.27
CA LYS A 21 -25.53 8.57 18.06
C LYS A 21 -24.37 9.58 18.11
N GLN A 22 -24.58 10.80 17.62
CA GLN A 22 -23.58 11.87 17.64
C GLN A 22 -23.29 12.35 19.06
N GLN A 23 -24.33 12.59 19.87
CA GLN A 23 -24.16 13.00 21.27
C GLN A 23 -23.39 11.97 22.09
N LYS A 24 -23.69 10.68 21.91
CA LYS A 24 -22.93 9.61 22.57
C LYS A 24 -21.45 9.55 22.14
N ARG A 25 -21.15 9.88 20.88
CA ARG A 25 -19.76 9.98 20.40
C ARG A 25 -19.04 11.16 21.04
N ALA A 26 -19.70 12.32 21.13
CA ALA A 26 -19.15 13.49 21.81
C ALA A 26 -18.83 13.19 23.29
N ASP A 27 -19.78 12.60 24.02
CA ASP A 27 -19.58 12.18 25.42
C ASP A 27 -18.37 11.24 25.57
N LYS A 28 -18.20 10.29 24.63
CA LYS A 28 -17.08 9.34 24.63
C LYS A 28 -15.74 10.02 24.34
N ILE A 29 -15.71 10.99 23.42
CA ILE A 29 -14.51 11.78 23.12
C ILE A 29 -14.12 12.62 24.34
N GLU A 30 -15.08 13.24 25.03
CA GLU A 30 -14.81 13.99 26.26
C GLU A 30 -14.27 13.10 27.38
N ALA A 31 -14.84 11.90 27.57
CA ALA A 31 -14.34 10.93 28.54
C ALA A 31 -12.90 10.50 28.22
N LEU A 32 -12.63 10.12 26.97
CA LEU A 32 -11.29 9.79 26.51
C LEU A 32 -10.32 10.97 26.66
N ALA A 33 -10.76 12.19 26.35
CA ALA A 33 -9.93 13.37 26.53
C ALA A 33 -9.59 13.59 28.01
N ASN A 34 -10.53 13.33 28.92
CA ASN A 34 -10.26 13.41 30.37
C ASN A 34 -9.31 12.32 30.86
N GLU A 35 -9.37 11.11 30.28
CA GLU A 35 -8.41 10.03 30.55
C GLU A 35 -7.02 10.33 29.97
N ILE A 36 -6.96 10.91 28.78
CA ILE A 36 -5.72 11.21 28.04
C ILE A 36 -5.10 12.54 28.50
N LYS A 37 -5.84 13.41 29.21
CA LYS A 37 -5.31 14.67 29.76
C LYS A 37 -4.11 14.35 30.65
N LEU A 38 -2.91 14.48 30.07
CA LEU A 38 -1.64 14.51 30.78
C LEU A 38 -1.72 15.65 31.80
N SER A 39 -1.70 15.29 33.07
CA SER A 39 -1.66 16.28 34.14
C SER A 39 -0.34 17.05 34.07
N ARG A 40 -0.36 18.35 34.40
CA ARG A 40 0.86 19.19 34.49
C ARG A 40 1.90 18.53 35.41
N ALA A 41 1.43 17.91 36.50
CA ALA A 41 2.25 17.15 37.44
C ALA A 41 2.99 15.94 36.82
N ALA A 42 2.45 15.33 35.75
CA ALA A 42 3.13 14.27 35.02
C ALA A 42 4.27 14.81 34.12
N LEU A 43 4.22 16.10 33.76
CA LEU A 43 5.27 16.80 33.02
C LEU A 43 6.33 17.39 33.96
N ASP A 44 5.93 17.85 35.15
CA ASP A 44 6.83 18.52 36.10
C ASP A 44 7.92 17.59 36.70
N ASN A 45 7.68 16.27 36.71
CA ASN A 45 8.67 15.26 37.15
C ASN A 45 9.57 14.75 36.01
N ASN A 46 9.42 15.27 34.79
CA ASN A 46 10.31 14.92 33.69
C ASN A 46 11.54 15.84 33.73
N PRO A 47 12.78 15.31 33.88
CA PRO A 47 13.99 16.12 33.91
C PRO A 47 14.27 16.88 32.60
N ASN A 48 13.51 16.63 31.53
CA ASN A 48 13.75 17.24 30.22
C ASN A 48 12.46 17.74 29.53
N PRO A 49 11.90 18.90 29.93
CA PRO A 49 10.72 19.48 29.28
C PRO A 49 10.98 19.93 27.83
N VAL A 50 12.26 20.10 27.45
CA VAL A 50 12.69 20.52 26.10
C VAL A 50 12.54 19.39 25.07
N ALA A 51 12.58 18.12 25.51
CA ALA A 51 12.44 16.96 24.61
C ALA A 51 11.05 16.88 23.94
N LEU A 52 10.02 17.53 24.49
CA LEU A 52 8.67 17.57 23.92
C LEU A 52 8.50 18.67 22.86
N VAL A 53 9.38 19.69 22.86
CA VAL A 53 9.34 20.82 21.91
C VAL A 53 10.28 20.56 20.72
N ALA A 54 11.30 19.71 20.92
CA ALA A 54 12.27 19.39 19.88
C ALA A 54 11.85 18.16 19.05
N PHE A 55 10.73 18.25 18.33
CA PHE A 55 10.68 17.62 17.00
C PHE A 55 11.42 18.55 16.03
N THR A 56 12.70 18.78 16.29
CA THR A 56 13.60 19.41 15.33
C THR A 56 13.87 18.35 14.25
N PRO A 57 13.58 18.61 12.96
CA PRO A 57 13.89 17.69 11.85
C PRO A 57 15.40 17.50 11.61
N GLU A 58 16.24 17.94 12.56
CA GLU A 58 17.70 18.04 12.46
C GLU A 58 18.41 16.84 13.08
N GLN A 59 17.67 15.86 13.64
CA GLN A 59 18.26 14.53 13.84
C GLN A 59 18.49 13.90 12.47
N GLU A 60 19.73 13.98 11.99
CA GLU A 60 20.21 13.25 10.82
C GLU A 60 19.91 11.76 11.03
N ILE A 61 18.78 11.31 10.48
CA ILE A 61 18.40 9.90 10.50
C ILE A 61 19.54 9.15 9.79
N PRO A 62 20.18 8.17 10.43
CA PRO A 62 21.29 7.45 9.83
C PRO A 62 20.80 6.80 8.53
N LYS A 63 21.34 7.28 7.40
CA LYS A 63 21.06 6.73 6.07
C LYS A 63 21.90 5.48 5.90
N ILE A 64 21.26 4.32 5.99
CA ILE A 64 21.90 3.04 5.72
C ILE A 64 21.74 2.78 4.21
N THR A 65 22.86 2.52 3.53
CA THR A 65 22.84 2.07 2.14
C THR A 65 22.24 0.68 2.07
N PHE A 66 21.38 0.43 1.08
CA PHE A 66 20.87 -0.92 0.83
C PHE A 66 22.02 -1.87 0.51
N ASN A 67 21.92 -3.10 1.01
CA ASN A 67 22.93 -4.12 0.80
C ASN A 67 22.54 -4.93 -0.43
N ASP A 68 23.19 -4.66 -1.57
CA ASP A 68 22.99 -5.41 -2.81
C ASP A 68 23.83 -6.71 -2.83
N PRO A 69 23.33 -7.79 -3.46
CA PRO A 69 22.14 -7.84 -4.31
C PRO A 69 20.81 -7.89 -3.53
N ASP A 70 19.80 -7.20 -4.07
CA ASP A 70 18.41 -7.15 -3.56
C ASP A 70 17.91 -8.54 -3.08
N PRO A 71 17.66 -8.72 -1.77
CA PRO A 71 17.26 -10.01 -1.21
C PRO A 71 15.89 -10.49 -1.71
N PHE A 72 15.06 -9.58 -2.21
CA PHE A 72 13.71 -9.90 -2.71
C PHE A 72 13.68 -10.20 -4.20
N THR A 73 14.80 -10.04 -4.92
CA THR A 73 14.90 -10.28 -6.37
C THR A 73 13.79 -9.54 -7.15
N GLU A 74 13.44 -8.33 -6.73
CA GLU A 74 12.36 -7.54 -7.33
C GLU A 74 12.77 -7.10 -8.74
N PHE A 75 14.03 -6.73 -8.92
CA PHE A 75 14.53 -6.16 -10.17
C PHE A 75 15.18 -7.17 -11.11
N THR A 76 15.65 -8.30 -10.59
CA THR A 76 16.39 -9.32 -11.36
C THR A 76 15.73 -10.68 -11.22
N PHE A 77 15.69 -11.46 -12.30
CA PHE A 77 15.34 -12.88 -12.20
C PHE A 77 16.46 -13.67 -11.53
N SER A 78 16.10 -14.70 -10.78
CA SER A 78 17.07 -15.58 -10.10
C SER A 78 17.82 -16.49 -11.07
N ASN A 79 17.19 -16.88 -12.18
CA ASN A 79 17.82 -17.71 -13.21
C ASN A 79 17.16 -17.48 -14.60
N GLN A 80 17.76 -18.02 -15.65
CA GLN A 80 17.22 -17.92 -17.01
C GLN A 80 15.89 -18.68 -17.19
N VAL A 81 15.66 -19.75 -16.44
CA VAL A 81 14.44 -20.57 -16.56
C VAL A 81 13.20 -19.81 -16.05
N THR A 82 13.33 -19.11 -14.91
CA THR A 82 12.30 -18.24 -14.33
C THR A 82 12.02 -17.05 -15.24
N ALA A 83 13.07 -16.48 -15.85
CA ALA A 83 12.90 -15.43 -16.85
C ALA A 83 12.11 -15.93 -18.07
N LYS A 84 12.45 -17.11 -18.62
CA LYS A 84 11.72 -17.74 -19.73
C LYS A 84 10.25 -18.00 -19.41
N LEU A 85 9.97 -18.47 -18.19
CA LEU A 85 8.60 -18.68 -17.73
C LEU A 85 7.85 -17.36 -17.67
N ALA A 86 8.44 -16.33 -17.06
CA ALA A 86 7.84 -15.00 -16.97
C ALA A 86 7.55 -14.38 -18.35
N ILE A 87 8.46 -14.56 -19.31
CA ILE A 87 8.25 -14.11 -20.69
C ILE A 87 7.06 -14.84 -21.34
N ALA A 88 6.97 -16.16 -21.15
CA ALA A 88 5.84 -16.95 -21.68
C ALA A 88 4.50 -16.48 -21.10
N THR A 89 4.46 -16.15 -19.79
CA THR A 89 3.26 -15.63 -19.14
C THR A 89 2.89 -14.24 -19.63
N GLU A 90 3.87 -13.35 -19.81
CA GLU A 90 3.63 -11.99 -20.30
C GLU A 90 3.18 -11.94 -21.76
N LEU A 91 3.74 -12.80 -22.62
CA LEU A 91 3.29 -12.93 -24.01
C LEU A 91 1.96 -13.67 -24.14
N GLY A 92 1.51 -14.38 -23.09
CA GLY A 92 0.30 -15.21 -23.11
C GLY A 92 0.39 -16.44 -24.03
N VAL A 93 1.59 -16.79 -24.49
CA VAL A 93 1.82 -17.90 -25.43
C VAL A 93 3.04 -18.71 -24.96
N PRO A 94 2.96 -20.05 -24.94
CA PRO A 94 4.12 -20.88 -24.57
C PRO A 94 5.27 -20.67 -25.57
N LEU A 95 6.50 -20.56 -25.06
CA LEU A 95 7.70 -20.32 -25.87
C LEU A 95 7.87 -21.35 -27.01
N ALA A 96 7.42 -22.60 -26.81
CA ALA A 96 7.48 -23.65 -27.82
C ALA A 96 6.70 -23.34 -29.12
N LYS A 97 5.76 -22.38 -29.10
CA LYS A 97 5.01 -21.94 -30.28
C LYS A 97 5.66 -20.78 -31.04
N LEU A 98 6.72 -20.19 -30.50
CA LEU A 98 7.46 -19.11 -31.14
C LEU A 98 8.31 -19.63 -32.30
N THR A 99 8.64 -18.77 -33.25
CA THR A 99 9.59 -19.12 -34.32
C THR A 99 11.01 -19.27 -33.77
N LYS A 100 11.88 -20.00 -34.49
CA LYS A 100 13.29 -20.16 -34.08
C LYS A 100 13.98 -18.80 -33.92
N GLU A 101 13.79 -17.89 -34.87
CA GLU A 101 14.33 -16.52 -34.80
C GLU A 101 13.90 -15.77 -33.53
N GLN A 102 12.64 -15.91 -33.12
CA GLN A 102 12.12 -15.28 -31.90
C GLN A 102 12.72 -15.91 -30.64
N LEU A 103 12.90 -17.25 -30.65
CA LEU A 103 13.51 -17.96 -29.53
C LEU A 103 14.99 -17.63 -29.38
N ASP A 104 15.72 -17.55 -30.49
CA ASP A 104 17.14 -17.21 -30.50
C ASP A 104 17.33 -15.79 -29.95
N PHE A 105 16.51 -14.83 -30.39
CA PHE A 105 16.51 -13.47 -29.83
C PHE A 105 16.27 -13.45 -28.31
N ILE A 106 15.28 -14.20 -27.82
CA ILE A 106 15.01 -14.30 -26.38
C ILE A 106 16.22 -14.90 -25.62
N ASN A 107 16.85 -15.93 -26.17
CA ASN A 107 18.03 -16.54 -25.56
C ASN A 107 19.22 -15.57 -25.51
N ASP A 108 19.45 -14.81 -26.59
CA ASP A 108 20.50 -13.81 -26.65
C ASP A 108 20.30 -12.71 -25.60
N VAL A 109 19.08 -12.18 -25.47
CA VAL A 109 18.72 -11.19 -24.44
C VAL A 109 18.99 -11.74 -23.02
N LEU A 110 18.55 -12.97 -22.75
CA LEU A 110 18.73 -13.61 -21.44
C LEU A 110 20.18 -14.01 -21.13
N SER A 111 21.03 -14.13 -22.16
CA SER A 111 22.48 -14.33 -21.97
C SER A 111 23.19 -13.04 -21.55
N GLY A 112 22.65 -11.87 -21.96
CA GLY A 112 23.22 -10.57 -21.64
C GLY A 112 22.73 -9.99 -20.31
N THR A 113 21.45 -10.15 -19.96
CA THR A 113 20.88 -9.55 -18.75
C THR A 113 19.77 -10.40 -18.12
N LEU A 114 19.67 -10.33 -16.79
CA LEU A 114 18.57 -10.88 -16.00
C LEU A 114 17.69 -9.80 -15.36
N VAL A 115 17.88 -8.53 -15.73
CA VAL A 115 17.09 -7.41 -15.21
C VAL A 115 15.71 -7.39 -15.87
N LYS A 116 14.64 -7.50 -15.08
CA LYS A 116 13.26 -7.64 -15.57
C LYS A 116 12.86 -6.51 -16.51
N LYS A 117 13.12 -5.25 -16.12
CA LYS A 117 12.75 -4.06 -16.92
C LYS A 117 13.38 -4.11 -18.31
N ILE A 118 14.69 -4.37 -18.38
CA ILE A 118 15.45 -4.38 -19.64
C ILE A 118 14.95 -5.53 -20.53
N ILE A 119 14.75 -6.72 -19.97
CA ILE A 119 14.23 -7.88 -20.70
C ILE A 119 12.89 -7.55 -21.35
N PHE A 120 11.94 -7.03 -20.56
CA PHE A 120 10.59 -6.76 -21.07
C PHE A 120 10.57 -5.62 -22.09
N GLU A 121 11.32 -4.55 -21.89
CA GLU A 121 11.46 -3.48 -22.89
C GLU A 121 12.01 -4.00 -24.23
N GLN A 122 13.05 -4.85 -24.20
CA GLN A 122 13.62 -5.44 -25.42
C GLN A 122 12.66 -6.41 -26.11
N ILE A 123 11.92 -7.20 -25.34
CA ILE A 123 10.92 -8.13 -25.90
C ILE A 123 9.76 -7.35 -26.51
N TYR A 124 9.20 -6.35 -25.81
CA TYR A 124 8.11 -5.56 -26.37
C TYR A 124 8.53 -4.80 -27.62
N THR A 125 9.73 -4.22 -27.65
CA THR A 125 10.23 -3.53 -28.85
C THR A 125 10.39 -4.48 -30.03
N PHE A 126 10.90 -5.70 -29.81
CA PHE A 126 11.05 -6.71 -30.86
C PHE A 126 9.69 -7.22 -31.39
N PHE A 127 8.74 -7.52 -30.51
CA PHE A 127 7.43 -8.04 -30.90
C PHE A 127 6.47 -6.97 -31.46
N ASN A 128 6.58 -5.72 -31.00
CA ASN A 128 5.75 -4.60 -31.50
C ASN A 128 6.36 -3.89 -32.71
N SER A 129 7.60 -4.19 -33.09
CA SER A 129 8.18 -3.63 -34.31
C SER A 129 7.32 -4.05 -35.51
N PRO A 130 6.79 -3.09 -36.30
CA PRO A 130 6.00 -3.44 -37.47
C PRO A 130 6.86 -4.28 -38.39
N LYS A 131 6.43 -5.53 -38.65
CA LYS A 131 7.06 -6.37 -39.67
C LYS A 131 7.07 -5.58 -40.96
N LYS A 132 8.26 -5.10 -41.37
CA LYS A 132 8.48 -4.41 -42.65
C LYS A 132 7.83 -5.28 -43.73
N GLY A 133 6.82 -4.70 -44.39
CA GLY A 133 5.84 -5.42 -45.18
C GLY A 133 6.46 -6.47 -46.09
N LYS A 134 5.88 -7.67 -46.07
CA LYS A 134 6.11 -8.64 -47.14
C LYS A 134 5.57 -8.00 -48.42
N GLN A 135 6.48 -7.47 -49.23
CA GLN A 135 6.25 -7.08 -50.61
C GLN A 135 5.78 -8.33 -51.34
N HIS A 136 4.48 -8.43 -51.62
CA HIS A 136 3.97 -9.39 -52.58
C HIS A 136 4.39 -8.90 -53.96
N VAL A 137 5.50 -9.44 -54.46
CA VAL A 137 5.90 -9.28 -55.87
C VAL A 137 5.13 -10.29 -56.70
N LYS A 138 4.22 -9.73 -57.52
CA LYS A 138 3.57 -10.22 -58.75
C LYS A 138 2.97 -11.62 -58.75
#